data_AF-A0A352ED99-F1
#
_entry.id   AF-A0A352ED99-F1
#
_cell.length_a   1.000
_cell.length_b   1.000
_cell.length_c   1.000
_cell.angle_alpha   90.00
_cell.angle_beta   90.00
_cell.angle_gamma   90.00
#
_symmetry.space_group_name_H-M   'P 1'
#
loop_
_entity.id
_entity.type
_entity.pdbx_description
1 polymer ?
#
loop_
_entity_poly.entity_id
_entity_poly.type
_entity_poly.pdbx_seq_one_letter_code
_entity_poly.pdbx_strand_id
1 'polypeptide(L)'
;MMQKTLSTTVSFDGNALHTGESVRVNLVPSDANTGITFVRTDLDNAEIPALVRYVNRTNRQTILQNGEATVGTVEHLMASLYALGIDNLRIELNG
;
A
#
# COMPACT_ATOMS: atom_id res chain seq x y z
N MET A 1 -20.90 -9.65 -6.88
CA MET A 1 -19.91 -10.28 -5.98
C MET A 1 -19.82 -9.47 -4.71
N MET A 2 -19.54 -10.10 -3.56
CA MET A 2 -19.26 -9.39 -2.30
C MET A 2 -17.81 -8.90 -2.31
N GLN A 3 -17.57 -7.73 -1.69
CA GLN A 3 -16.22 -7.24 -1.48
C GLN A 3 -15.45 -8.12 -0.49
N LYS A 4 -14.12 -8.18 -0.63
CA LYS A 4 -13.22 -8.96 0.24
C LYS A 4 -12.16 -8.08 0.90
N THR A 5 -11.73 -8.54 2.07
CA THR A 5 -10.64 -8.03 2.88
C THR A 5 -9.91 -9.23 3.51
N LEU A 6 -8.79 -9.01 4.20
CA LEU A 6 -8.12 -10.08 4.95
C LEU A 6 -8.93 -10.48 6.19
N SER A 7 -8.76 -11.73 6.64
CA SER A 7 -9.40 -12.21 7.89
C SER A 7 -8.72 -11.68 9.14
N THR A 8 -7.42 -11.43 9.07
CA THR A 8 -6.56 -10.97 10.16
C THR A 8 -5.42 -10.13 9.59
N THR A 9 -4.80 -9.32 10.43
CA THR A 9 -3.59 -8.58 10.05
C THR A 9 -2.44 -9.52 9.71
N VAL A 10 -1.67 -9.20 8.67
CA VAL A 10 -0.44 -9.88 8.30
C VAL A 10 0.70 -8.86 8.25
N SER A 11 1.85 -9.19 8.84
CA SER A 11 3.01 -8.31 8.92
C SER A 11 4.25 -8.95 8.33
N PHE A 12 5.10 -8.15 7.69
CA PHE A 12 6.40 -8.60 7.21
C PHE A 12 7.42 -7.45 7.23
N ASP A 13 8.69 -7.82 7.40
CA ASP A 13 9.85 -6.94 7.40
C ASP A 13 10.72 -7.24 6.17
N GLY A 14 11.31 -6.21 5.56
CA GLY A 14 12.20 -6.36 4.42
C GLY A 14 12.95 -5.08 4.09
N ASN A 15 13.75 -5.11 3.03
CA ASN A 15 14.45 -3.93 2.53
C ASN A 15 13.82 -3.45 1.22
N ALA A 16 13.64 -2.15 1.08
CA ALA A 16 13.13 -1.54 -0.15
C ALA A 16 14.11 -1.74 -1.32
N LEU A 17 13.59 -2.15 -2.48
CA LEU A 17 14.41 -2.53 -3.66
C LEU A 17 15.32 -1.40 -4.14
N HIS A 18 14.84 -0.15 -4.12
CA HIS A 18 15.56 0.99 -4.72
C HIS A 18 16.33 1.85 -3.72
N THR A 19 15.92 1.90 -2.45
CA THR A 19 16.58 2.73 -1.42
C THR A 19 17.44 1.89 -0.47
N GLY A 20 17.14 0.59 -0.33
CA GLY A 20 17.79 -0.30 0.64
C GLY A 20 17.34 -0.10 2.09
N GLU A 21 16.39 0.82 2.34
CA GLU A 21 15.87 1.09 3.68
C GLU A 21 15.10 -0.10 4.24
N SER A 22 15.23 -0.32 5.54
CA SER A 22 14.43 -1.31 6.27
C SER A 22 13.01 -0.81 6.44
N VAL A 23 12.07 -1.61 5.93
CA VAL A 23 10.64 -1.34 5.91
C VAL A 23 9.91 -2.47 6.61
N ARG A 24 8.97 -2.10 7.47
CA ARG A 24 7.93 -2.98 8.02
C ARG A 24 6.62 -2.64 7.32
N VAL A 25 5.91 -3.67 6.85
CA VAL A 25 4.57 -3.53 6.27
C VAL A 25 3.56 -4.31 7.11
N ASN A 26 2.42 -3.68 7.42
CA ASN A 26 1.24 -4.36 7.97
C ASN A 26 0.08 -4.26 6.97
N LEU A 27 -0.48 -5.42 6.62
CA LEU A 27 -1.71 -5.53 5.84
C LEU A 27 -2.87 -5.69 6.81
N VAL A 28 -3.61 -4.62 7.04
CA VAL A 28 -4.69 -4.54 8.04
C VAL A 28 -6.05 -4.61 7.34
N PRO A 29 -6.95 -5.54 7.75
CA PRO A 29 -8.30 -5.59 7.20
C PRO A 29 -9.01 -4.22 7.26
N SER A 30 -9.77 -3.89 6.23
CA SER A 30 -10.57 -2.65 6.20
C SER A 30 -12.03 -2.89 5.86
N ASP A 31 -12.87 -1.94 6.26
CA ASP A 31 -14.32 -1.96 6.04
C ASP A 31 -14.66 -1.90 4.55
N ALA A 32 -15.88 -2.31 4.20
CA ALA A 32 -16.38 -2.26 2.83
C ALA A 32 -16.38 -0.82 2.29
N ASN A 33 -16.08 -0.69 1.00
CA ASN A 33 -15.99 0.56 0.24
C ASN A 33 -14.83 1.50 0.64
N THR A 34 -13.87 1.02 1.43
CA THR A 34 -12.65 1.78 1.75
C THR A 34 -11.60 1.71 0.64
N GLY A 35 -11.60 0.62 -0.14
CA GLY A 35 -10.58 0.37 -1.16
C GLY A 35 -9.22 0.01 -0.55
N ILE A 36 -8.17 0.08 -1.38
CA ILE A 36 -6.79 -0.13 -0.93
C ILE A 36 -6.14 1.23 -0.65
N THR A 37 -5.60 1.42 0.55
CA THR A 37 -4.95 2.65 0.97
C THR A 37 -3.61 2.36 1.64
N PHE A 38 -2.54 2.99 1.15
CA PHE A 38 -1.23 2.98 1.79
C PHE A 38 -1.16 4.05 2.88
N VAL A 39 -0.44 3.76 3.96
CA VAL A 39 -0.36 4.65 5.12
C VAL A 39 1.09 4.72 5.60
N ARG A 40 1.68 5.90 5.50
CA ARG A 40 3.03 6.19 6.01
C ARG A 40 2.95 6.45 7.51
N THR A 41 3.12 5.40 8.30
CA THR A 41 3.07 5.45 9.78
C THR A 41 4.17 6.30 10.40
N ASP A 42 5.26 6.49 9.67
CA ASP A 42 6.38 7.36 10.01
C ASP A 42 6.16 8.83 9.62
N LEU A 43 5.09 9.14 8.88
CA LEU A 43 4.72 10.49 8.44
C LEU A 43 3.31 10.87 8.95
N ASP A 44 3.11 10.84 10.27
CA ASP A 44 1.83 11.17 10.93
C ASP A 44 0.61 10.43 10.34
N ASN A 45 0.81 9.14 10.01
CA ASN A 45 -0.19 8.30 9.36
C ASN A 45 -0.75 8.87 8.04
N ALA A 46 0.08 9.59 7.26
CA ALA A 46 -0.33 10.12 5.97
C ALA A 46 -0.86 9.02 5.04
N GLU A 47 -2.08 9.22 4.53
CA GLU A 47 -2.78 8.26 3.70
C GLU A 47 -2.62 8.54 2.20
N ILE A 48 -2.37 7.50 1.42
CA ILE A 48 -2.20 7.53 -0.02
C ILE A 48 -3.09 6.45 -0.63
N PRO A 49 -4.32 6.79 -1.08
CA PRO A 49 -5.20 5.83 -1.72
C PRO A 49 -4.57 5.26 -3.00
N ALA A 50 -4.72 3.95 -3.24
CA ALA A 50 -4.16 3.27 -4.40
C ALA A 50 -4.99 3.51 -5.67
N LEU A 51 -5.07 4.78 -6.10
CA LEU A 51 -5.85 5.24 -7.24
C LEU A 51 -4.96 5.96 -8.25
N VAL A 52 -5.32 5.87 -9.53
CA VAL A 52 -4.55 6.43 -10.66
C VAL A 52 -4.22 7.92 -10.46
N ARG A 53 -5.13 8.70 -9.86
CA ARG A 53 -4.91 10.13 -9.60
C ARG A 53 -3.75 10.44 -8.65
N TYR A 54 -3.31 9.47 -7.84
CA TYR A 54 -2.17 9.59 -6.94
C TYR A 54 -0.87 9.03 -7.54
N VAL A 55 -0.90 8.50 -8.77
CA VAL A 55 0.33 8.05 -9.43
C VAL A 55 1.18 9.27 -9.78
N ASN A 56 2.38 9.36 -9.19
CA ASN A 56 3.33 10.42 -9.48
C ASN A 56 4.17 10.10 -10.72
N ARG A 57 4.84 8.94 -10.72
CA ARG A 57 5.77 8.49 -11.77
C ARG A 57 5.78 6.97 -11.88
N THR A 58 6.15 6.48 -13.06
CA THR A 58 6.21 5.05 -13.40
C THR A 58 7.57 4.61 -13.96
N ASN A 59 8.65 5.33 -13.64
CA ASN A 59 9.98 5.03 -14.15
C ASN A 59 10.66 3.97 -13.28
N ARG A 60 10.75 2.74 -13.79
CA ARG A 60 11.31 1.54 -13.11
C ARG A 60 10.51 1.02 -11.90
N GLN A 61 9.58 1.82 -11.40
CA GLN A 61 8.64 1.46 -10.35
C GLN A 61 7.41 2.37 -10.43
N THR A 62 6.28 1.94 -9.87
CA THR A 62 5.11 2.81 -9.68
C THR A 62 5.23 3.51 -8.32
N ILE A 63 5.18 4.84 -8.35
CA ILE A 63 5.18 5.68 -7.15
C ILE A 63 3.82 6.33 -6.99
N LEU A 64 3.19 6.16 -5.84
CA LEU A 64 2.03 6.92 -5.42
C LEU A 64 2.47 8.09 -4.54
N GLN A 65 1.76 9.22 -4.63
CA GLN A 65 2.01 10.41 -3.84
C GLN A 65 0.69 11.10 -3.46
N ASN A 66 0.59 11.53 -2.20
CA ASN A 66 -0.45 12.44 -1.73
C ASN A 66 0.18 13.51 -0.82
N GLY A 67 0.10 14.78 -1.23
CA GLY A 67 0.86 15.85 -0.57
C GLY A 67 2.36 15.58 -0.67
N GLU A 68 3.05 15.59 0.48
CA GLU A 68 4.49 15.31 0.57
C GLU A 68 4.80 13.81 0.76
N ALA A 69 3.80 12.99 1.12
CA ALA A 69 4.00 11.57 1.38
C ALA A 69 4.05 10.77 0.06
N THR A 70 5.02 9.87 -0.04
CA THR A 70 5.18 8.97 -1.20
C THR A 70 5.34 7.51 -0.77
N VAL A 71 4.88 6.60 -1.61
CA VAL A 71 5.18 5.16 -1.52
C VAL A 71 5.56 4.63 -2.90
N GLY A 72 6.69 3.93 -2.99
CA GLY A 72 7.23 3.38 -4.23
C GLY A 72 7.07 1.87 -4.34
N THR A 73 7.29 1.35 -5.55
CA THR A 73 7.30 -0.09 -5.86
C THR A 73 6.00 -0.80 -5.45
N VAL A 74 4.85 -0.13 -5.62
CA VAL A 74 3.54 -0.67 -5.19
C VAL A 74 3.04 -1.81 -6.08
N GLU A 75 3.55 -1.92 -7.31
CA GLU A 75 2.99 -2.73 -8.38
C GLU A 75 2.90 -4.24 -8.07
N HIS A 76 3.91 -4.84 -7.43
CA HIS A 76 3.89 -6.28 -7.14
C HIS A 76 2.89 -6.65 -6.05
N LEU A 77 2.80 -5.82 -5.00
CA LEU A 77 1.81 -6.01 -3.94
C LEU A 77 0.40 -5.81 -4.50
N MET A 78 0.18 -4.73 -5.26
CA MET A 78 -1.11 -4.46 -5.90
C MET A 78 -1.53 -5.58 -6.86
N ALA A 79 -0.61 -6.12 -7.66
CA ALA A 79 -0.90 -7.25 -8.54
C ALA A 79 -1.31 -8.52 -7.76
N SER A 80 -0.63 -8.79 -6.64
CA SER A 80 -0.95 -9.93 -5.78
C SER A 80 -2.34 -9.78 -5.13
N LEU A 81 -2.65 -8.59 -4.61
CA LEU A 81 -3.96 -8.29 -4.03
C LEU A 81 -5.08 -8.40 -5.07
N TYR A 82 -4.86 -7.89 -6.28
CA TYR A 82 -5.80 -8.03 -7.40
C TYR A 82 -6.05 -9.50 -7.77
N ALA A 83 -4.99 -10.30 -7.88
CA ALA A 83 -5.11 -11.73 -8.20
C ALA A 83 -5.89 -12.51 -7.13
N LEU A 84 -5.78 -12.11 -5.86
CA LEU A 84 -6.55 -12.69 -4.74
C LEU A 84 -7.97 -12.12 -4.63
N GLY A 85 -8.27 -11.05 -5.37
CA GLY A 85 -9.55 -10.33 -5.33
C GLY A 85 -9.79 -9.62 -4.01
N ILE A 86 -8.75 -9.04 -3.40
CA ILE A 86 -8.88 -8.18 -2.21
C ILE A 86 -9.33 -6.79 -2.65
N ASP A 87 -10.47 -6.33 -2.13
CA ASP A 87 -11.06 -5.04 -2.49
C ASP A 87 -10.71 -3.94 -1.47
N ASN A 88 -10.67 -4.29 -0.17
CA ASN A 88 -10.48 -3.33 0.92
C ASN A 88 -9.29 -3.72 1.78
N LEU A 89 -8.33 -2.82 1.94
CA LEU A 89 -7.13 -3.08 2.74
C LEU A 89 -6.41 -1.78 3.12
N ARG A 90 -6.00 -1.69 4.39
CA ARG A 90 -5.10 -0.65 4.88
C ARG A 90 -3.68 -1.23 4.92
N ILE A 91 -2.78 -0.63 4.15
CA ILE A 91 -1.38 -1.06 4.03
C ILE A 91 -0.52 -0.06 4.78
N GLU A 92 -0.19 -0.38 6.02
CA GLU A 92 0.66 0.46 6.85
C GLU A 92 2.13 0.14 6.60
N LEU A 93 2.96 1.17 6.46
CA LEU A 93 4.40 1.01 6.30
C LEU A 93 5.18 2.18 6.89
N ASN A 94 6.46 1.94 7.17
CA ASN A 94 7.47 2.95 7.48
C ASN A 94 8.61 2.90 6.43
N GLY A 95 9.50 3.89 6.45
CA GLY A 95 10.61 3.99 5.49
C GLY A 95 10.28 4.94 4.35
#